data_AF-A0A937ZKQ0-F1
#
_entry.id   AF-A0A937ZKQ0-F1
#
_cell.length_a   1.000
_cell.length_b   1.000
_cell.length_c   1.000
_cell.angle_alpha   90.00
_cell.angle_beta   90.00
_cell.angle_gamma   90.00
#
_symmetry.space_group_name_H-M   'P 1'
#
loop_
_entity.id
_entity.type
_entity.pdbx_description
1 polymer ?
#
loop_
_entity_poly.entity_id
_entity_poly.type
_entity_poly.pdbx_seq_one_letter_code
_entity_poly.pdbx_strand_id
1 'polypeptide(L)' 'EAVRIDWRLRQPGGDKHKVIDVVVNNISMVVTQRDDFVAVLQRNGGDVKGFLGTLREKITKLQTSA' A
#
# COMPACT_ATOMS: atom_id res chain seq x y z
N GLU A 1 10.61 21.61 -4.91
CA GLU A 1 11.37 20.61 -5.69
C GLU A 1 10.38 19.62 -6.32
N ALA A 2 10.66 19.08 -7.50
CA ALA A 2 9.77 18.14 -8.17
C ALA A 2 9.95 16.72 -7.59
N VAL A 3 8.84 15.99 -7.38
CA VAL A 3 8.89 14.59 -6.93
C VAL A 3 8.76 13.67 -8.13
N ARG A 4 9.70 12.72 -8.29
CA ARG A 4 9.64 11.75 -9.39
C ARG A 4 8.68 10.62 -9.03
N ILE A 5 7.75 10.34 -9.92
CA ILE A 5 6.76 9.27 -9.79
C ILE A 5 6.79 8.38 -11.04
N ASP A 6 7.11 7.11 -10.87
CA ASP A 6 7.01 6.10 -11.92
C ASP A 6 5.88 5.10 -11.59
N TRP A 7 5.04 4.76 -12.57
CA TRP A 7 3.92 3.82 -12.39
C TRP A 7 4.27 2.46 -12.97
N ARG A 8 4.13 1.38 -12.19
CA ARG A 8 4.29 0.00 -12.71
C ARG A 8 2.92 -0.56 -13.06
N LEU A 9 2.82 -1.08 -14.28
CA LEU A 9 1.58 -1.63 -14.83
C LEU A 9 1.72 -3.14 -15.09
N ARG A 10 0.62 -3.88 -15.02
CA ARG A 10 0.50 -5.26 -15.52
C ARG A 10 -0.72 -5.42 -16.41
N GLN A 11 -0.67 -6.39 -17.31
CA GLN A 11 -1.79 -6.83 -18.16
C GLN A 11 -2.14 -8.30 -17.87
N PRO A 12 -2.84 -8.60 -16.76
CA PRO A 12 -3.22 -9.96 -16.45
C PRO A 12 -4.38 -10.42 -17.37
N GLY A 13 -4.06 -11.26 -18.37
CA GLY A 13 -5.04 -12.02 -19.15
C GLY A 13 -5.88 -11.25 -20.16
N GLY A 14 -5.42 -10.08 -20.65
CA GLY A 14 -6.13 -9.32 -21.69
C GLY A 14 -5.49 -7.97 -22.00
N ASP A 15 -6.24 -7.11 -22.69
CA ASP A 15 -5.69 -5.89 -23.34
C ASP A 15 -5.55 -4.68 -22.41
N LYS A 16 -6.08 -4.74 -21.18
CA LYS A 16 -6.11 -3.58 -20.27
C LYS A 16 -4.96 -3.59 -19.27
N HIS A 17 -4.25 -2.47 -19.18
CA HIS A 17 -3.25 -2.21 -18.16
C HIS A 17 -3.91 -1.92 -16.81
N LYS A 18 -3.34 -2.47 -15.74
CA LYS A 18 -3.69 -2.17 -14.35
C LYS A 18 -2.46 -1.68 -13.60
N VAL A 19 -2.61 -0.62 -12.82
CA VAL A 19 -1.57 -0.17 -11.90
C VAL A 19 -1.37 -1.22 -10.82
N ILE A 20 -0.11 -1.58 -10.58
CA ILE A 20 0.26 -2.53 -9.53
C ILE A 20 1.19 -1.94 -8.48
N ASP A 21 1.91 -0.85 -8.78
CA ASP A 21 2.84 -0.21 -7.85
C ASP A 21 3.09 1.24 -8.29
N VAL A 22 3.40 2.09 -7.31
CA VAL A 22 3.83 3.47 -7.50
C VAL A 22 5.24 3.56 -6.95
N VAL A 23 6.18 4.01 -7.77
CA VAL A 23 7.57 4.20 -7.38
C VAL A 23 7.80 5.69 -7.17
N VAL A 24 8.09 6.10 -5.95
CA VAL A 24 8.36 7.49 -5.59
C VAL A 24 9.84 7.64 -5.31
N ASN A 25 10.54 8.48 -6.05
CA ASN A 25 12.00 8.67 -5.89
C ASN A 25 12.77 7.33 -5.84
N ASN A 26 12.43 6.41 -6.76
CA ASN A 26 13.01 5.06 -6.87
C ASN A 26 12.66 4.09 -5.72
N ILE A 27 11.70 4.44 -4.87
CA ILE A 27 11.20 3.58 -3.77
C ILE A 27 9.85 2.99 -4.16
N SER A 28 9.76 1.65 -4.17
CA SER A 28 8.50 0.94 -4.44
C SER A 28 7.56 1.04 -3.25
N MET A 29 6.40 1.66 -3.45
CA MET A 29 5.42 1.82 -2.38
C MET A 29 4.71 0.52 -2.02
N VAL A 30 4.64 -0.46 -2.92
CA VAL A 30 4.14 -1.81 -2.58
C VAL A 30 5.06 -2.51 -1.58
N VAL A 31 6.38 -2.45 -1.80
CA VAL A 31 7.35 -3.08 -0.88
C VAL A 31 7.32 -2.38 0.48
N THR A 32 7.42 -1.04 0.49
CA THR A 32 7.38 -0.26 1.73
C THR A 32 6.12 -0.56 2.56
N GLN A 33 4.94 -0.52 1.94
CA GLN A 33 3.69 -0.80 2.66
C GLN A 33 3.59 -2.25 3.15
N ARG A 34 4.07 -3.22 2.37
CA ARG A 34 4.09 -4.62 2.80
C ARG A 34 4.96 -4.79 4.04
N ASP A 35 6.15 -4.19 4.03
CA ASP A 35 7.09 -4.31 5.13
C ASP A 35 6.54 -3.62 6.40
N ASP A 36 5.89 -2.46 6.26
CA ASP A 36 5.15 -1.80 7.35
C ASP A 36 4.04 -2.70 7.91
N PHE A 37 3.28 -3.38 7.05
CA PHE A 37 2.20 -4.28 7.48
C PHE A 37 2.73 -5.50 8.22
N VAL A 38 3.83 -6.09 7.76
CA VAL A 38 4.49 -7.22 8.44
C VAL A 38 4.95 -6.79 9.83
N ALA A 39 5.55 -5.61 9.97
CA ALA A 39 5.99 -5.09 11.27
C ALA A 39 4.82 -4.91 12.25
N VAL A 40 3.67 -4.40 11.78
CA VAL A 40 2.46 -4.24 12.61
C VAL A 40 1.89 -5.59 13.03
N LEU A 41 1.79 -6.55 12.08
CA LEU A 41 1.30 -7.89 12.37
C LEU A 41 2.19 -8.60 13.40
N GLN A 42 3.52 -8.53 13.24
CA GLN A 42 4.46 -9.14 14.18
C GLN A 42 4.37 -8.51 15.57
N ARG A 43 4.28 -7.18 15.66
CA ARG A 43 4.13 -6.47 16.94
C ARG A 43 2.88 -6.88 17.71
N ASN A 44 1.81 -7.23 17.01
CA ASN A 44 0.53 -7.62 17.58
C ASN A 44 0.37 -9.15 17.69
N GLY A 45 1.48 -9.91 17.70
CA GLY A 45 1.45 -11.36 17.89
C GLY A 45 0.78 -12.14 16.74
N GLY A 46 0.73 -11.56 15.55
CA GLY A 46 0.07 -12.16 14.39
C GLY A 46 -1.46 -12.01 14.35
N ASP A 47 -2.05 -11.14 15.18
CA ASP A 47 -3.50 -10.89 15.14
C ASP A 47 -3.94 -10.18 13.85
N VAL A 48 -4.36 -10.99 12.87
CA VAL A 48 -4.89 -10.52 11.59
C VAL A 48 -6.19 -9.73 11.77
N LYS A 49 -7.04 -10.09 12.74
CA LYS A 49 -8.34 -9.43 12.94
C LYS A 49 -8.13 -8.01 13.48
N GLY A 50 -7.24 -7.85 14.46
CA GLY A 50 -6.82 -6.55 14.98
C GLY A 50 -6.19 -5.68 13.89
N PHE A 51 -5.28 -6.26 13.08
CA PHE A 51 -4.67 -5.57 11.95
C PHE A 51 -5.69 -5.04 10.93
N LEU A 52 -6.68 -5.84 10.55
CA LEU A 52 -7.76 -5.41 9.66
C LEU A 52 -8.60 -4.28 10.26
N GLY A 53 -8.79 -4.28 11.59
CA GLY A 53 -9.42 -3.18 12.32
C GLY A 53 -8.63 -1.87 12.15
N THR A 54 -7.33 -1.90 12.42
CA THR A 54 -6.44 -0.73 12.27
C THR A 54 -6.41 -0.20 10.84
N LEU A 55 -6.39 -1.08 9.83
CA LEU A 55 -6.42 -0.67 8.43
C LEU A 55 -7.73 0.06 8.08
N ARG A 56 -8.88 -0.43 8.54
CA ARG A 56 -10.18 0.23 8.32
C ARG A 56 -10.22 1.60 8.95
N GLU A 57 -9.76 1.73 10.20
CA GLU A 57 -9.67 3.02 10.89
C GLU A 57 -8.77 4.01 10.14
N LYS A 58 -7.62 3.55 9.63
CA LYS A 58 -6.71 4.38 8.83
C LYS A 58 -7.38 4.88 7.55
N ILE A 59 -8.10 4.00 6.84
CA ILE A 59 -8.84 4.37 5.62
C ILE A 59 -9.93 5.39 5.95
N THR A 60 -10.73 5.16 6.98
CA THR A 60 -11.79 6.10 7.40
C THR A 60 -11.20 7.47 7.73
N LYS A 61 -10.10 7.53 8.49
CA LYS A 61 -9.43 8.81 8.81
C LYS A 61 -8.96 9.54 7.55
N LEU A 62 -8.37 8.83 6.59
CA LEU A 62 -7.91 9.42 5.32
C LEU A 62 -9.08 9.95 4.47
N GLN A 63 -10.22 9.28 4.48
CA GLN A 63 -11.42 9.72 3.75
C GLN A 63 -12.08 10.96 4.37
N THR A 64 -12.06 11.10 5.70
CA THR A 64 -12.61 12.29 6.38
C THR A 64 -11.68 13.49 6.33
N SER A 65 -10.38 13.27 6.04
CA SER A 65 -9.38 14.34 5.93
C SER A 65 -9.20 14.86 4.49
N ALA A 66 -9.97 14.32 3.53
CA ALA A 66 -9.98 14.69 2.12
C ALA A 66 -11.25 15.48 1.79
#